data_AF-A0A9D7W400-F1
#
_entry.id   AF-A0A9D7W400-F1
#
_cell.length_a   1.000
_cell.length_b   1.000
_cell.length_c   1.000
_cell.angle_alpha   90.00
_cell.angle_beta   90.00
_cell.angle_gamma   90.00
#
_symmetry.space_group_name_H-M   'P 1'
#
loop_
_entity.id
_entity.type
_entity.pdbx_description
1 polymer ?
#
loop_
_entity_poly.entity_id
_entity_poly.type
_entity_poly.pdbx_seq_one_letter_code
_entity_poly.pdbx_strand_id
1 'polypeptide(L)'
;MLATPSADLSSTALGFKAFLENSYDNRNVVHVTSGSFVPLLKNSVWFVVRGMVKLGALSVHGDELVLGLVGPNEPFGAAFTNVEAYEAVALT
;
A
#
# COMPACT_ATOMS: atom_id res chain seq x y z
N MET A 1 13.69 -25.37 18.89
CA MET A 1 12.23 -25.18 18.76
C MET A 1 12.00 -23.96 17.89
N LEU A 2 11.63 -24.14 16.61
CA LEU A 2 11.15 -23.04 15.77
C LEU A 2 9.66 -22.87 16.03
N ALA A 3 9.28 -21.77 16.68
CA ALA A 3 7.88 -21.39 16.77
C ALA A 3 7.48 -20.76 15.44
N THR A 4 6.64 -21.43 14.66
CA THR A 4 5.92 -20.85 13.53
C THR A 4 4.63 -20.21 14.05
N PRO A 5 4.48 -18.88 14.05
CA PRO A 5 3.19 -18.26 14.33
C PRO A 5 2.45 -18.13 12.99
N SER A 6 1.74 -19.17 12.57
CA SER A 6 1.17 -19.22 11.20
C SER A 6 -0.35 -19.39 11.12
N ALA A 7 -1.07 -19.51 12.24
CA ALA A 7 -2.51 -19.72 12.22
C ALA A 7 -3.35 -18.47 12.60
N ASP A 8 -2.99 -17.75 13.66
CA ASP A 8 -3.84 -16.65 14.18
C ASP A 8 -3.74 -15.32 13.39
N LEU A 9 -2.63 -15.11 12.67
CA LEU A 9 -2.48 -13.93 11.82
C LEU A 9 -3.37 -14.01 10.56
N SER A 10 -3.65 -15.22 10.09
CA SER A 10 -4.48 -15.48 8.90
C SER A 10 -5.95 -15.12 9.13
N SER A 11 -6.52 -15.52 10.26
CA SER A 11 -7.92 -15.21 10.62
C SER A 11 -8.13 -13.71 10.84
N THR A 12 -7.15 -13.04 11.47
CA THR A 12 -7.18 -11.60 11.73
C THR A 12 -7.02 -10.80 10.43
N ALA A 13 -6.08 -11.19 9.55
CA ALA A 13 -5.88 -10.54 8.25
C ALA A 13 -7.08 -10.73 7.32
N LEU A 14 -7.70 -11.92 7.31
CA LEU A 14 -8.94 -12.18 6.56
C LEU A 14 -10.12 -11.38 7.12
N GLY A 15 -10.24 -11.28 8.45
CA GLY A 15 -11.26 -10.47 9.10
C GLY A 15 -11.09 -8.97 8.85
N PHE A 16 -9.84 -8.48 8.90
CA PHE A 16 -9.52 -7.09 8.59
C PHE A 16 -9.77 -6.75 7.13
N LYS A 17 -9.41 -7.65 6.21
CA LYS A 17 -9.76 -7.55 4.79
C LYS A 17 -11.27 -7.46 4.60
N ALA A 18 -12.04 -8.39 5.17
CA ALA A 18 -13.50 -8.40 5.02
C ALA A 18 -14.16 -7.15 5.65
N PHE A 19 -13.62 -6.67 6.76
CA PHE A 19 -14.04 -5.41 7.38
C PHE A 19 -13.78 -4.21 6.47
N LEU A 20 -12.59 -4.12 5.88
CA LEU A 20 -12.24 -3.07 4.93
C LEU A 20 -13.11 -3.17 3.67
N GLU A 21 -13.27 -4.36 3.09
CA GLU A 21 -14.14 -4.63 1.94
C GLU A 21 -15.60 -4.20 2.18
N ASN A 22 -16.16 -4.53 3.35
CA ASN A 22 -17.50 -4.07 3.73
C ASN A 22 -17.55 -2.56 4.03
N SER A 23 -16.46 -1.97 4.54
CA SER A 23 -16.37 -0.53 4.78
C SER A 23 -16.20 0.27 3.49
N TYR A 24 -15.73 -0.36 2.40
CA TYR A 24 -15.48 0.31 1.13
C TYR A 24 -16.74 0.65 0.33
N ASP A 25 -17.91 0.14 0.71
CA ASP A 25 -19.25 0.36 0.14
C ASP A 25 -19.28 1.38 -1.03
N ASN A 26 -18.72 0.91 -2.15
CA ASN A 26 -18.48 1.51 -3.47
C ASN A 26 -18.11 3.00 -3.66
N ARG A 27 -17.92 3.83 -2.62
CA ARG A 27 -17.81 5.29 -2.80
C ARG A 27 -16.38 5.86 -2.90
N ASN A 28 -15.36 5.07 -2.60
CA ASN A 28 -13.96 5.57 -2.58
C ASN A 28 -12.95 4.66 -3.29
N VAL A 29 -13.42 3.72 -4.14
CA VAL A 29 -12.51 2.94 -4.98
C VAL A 29 -12.06 3.82 -6.15
N VAL A 30 -10.76 4.09 -6.22
CA VAL A 30 -10.16 4.88 -7.30
C VAL A 30 -9.36 3.95 -8.20
N HIS A 31 -9.63 4.02 -9.50
CA HIS A 31 -8.83 3.35 -10.51
C HIS A 31 -7.65 4.24 -10.90
N VAL A 32 -6.44 3.70 -10.79
CA VAL A 32 -5.21 4.38 -11.20
C VAL A 32 -4.61 3.61 -12.35
N THR A 33 -4.30 4.31 -13.45
CA THR A 33 -3.70 3.70 -14.64
C THR A 33 -2.27 3.27 -14.35
N SER A 34 -1.86 2.11 -14.85
CA SER A 34 -0.47 1.66 -14.80
C SER A 34 0.50 2.74 -15.31
N GLY A 35 1.63 2.90 -14.63
CA GLY A 35 2.62 3.94 -14.85
C GLY A 35 2.27 5.30 -14.22
N SER A 36 1.07 5.47 -13.64
CA SER A 36 0.66 6.72 -13.01
C SER A 36 1.03 6.78 -11.53
N PHE A 37 1.29 7.99 -11.04
CA PHE A 37 1.49 8.24 -9.62
C PHE A 37 0.18 8.12 -8.84
N VAL A 38 0.25 7.48 -7.67
CA VAL A 38 -0.82 7.48 -6.69
C VAL A 38 -0.66 8.70 -5.77
N PRO A 39 -1.67 9.58 -5.61
CA PRO A 39 -1.56 10.77 -4.79
C PRO A 39 -1.35 10.47 -3.30
N LEU A 40 -0.22 10.89 -2.72
CA LEU A 40 0.11 10.63 -1.32
C LEU A 40 -0.28 11.81 -0.41
N LEU A 41 -1.54 11.84 0.02
CA LEU A 41 -2.04 12.86 0.95
C LEU A 41 -1.66 12.51 2.40
N LYS A 42 -1.20 13.50 3.19
CA LYS A 42 -0.72 13.29 4.56
C LYS A 42 -1.73 12.64 5.50
N ASN A 43 -3.02 12.91 5.30
CA ASN A 43 -4.11 12.42 6.16
C ASN A 43 -4.94 11.33 5.48
N SER A 44 -4.36 10.61 4.51
CA SER A 44 -5.04 9.54 3.79
C SER A 44 -4.17 8.31 3.68
N VAL A 45 -4.83 7.17 3.67
CA VAL A 45 -4.21 5.85 3.50
C VAL A 45 -4.81 5.22 2.26
N TRP A 46 -3.95 4.65 1.43
CA TRP A 46 -4.34 3.82 0.32
C TRP A 46 -4.35 2.36 0.74
N PHE A 47 -5.24 1.61 0.11
CA PHE A 47 -5.30 0.16 0.25
C PHE A 47 -5.41 -0.44 -1.14
N VAL A 48 -4.50 -1.36 -1.47
CA VAL A 48 -4.50 -1.97 -2.80
C VAL A 48 -5.60 -3.01 -2.84
N VAL A 49 -6.67 -2.74 -3.59
CA VAL A 49 -7.74 -3.72 -3.84
C VAL A 49 -7.30 -4.71 -4.92
N ARG A 50 -6.69 -4.20 -5.99
CA ARG A 50 -6.19 -4.97 -7.14
C ARG A 50 -4.92 -4.32 -7.69
N GLY A 51 -4.11 -5.12 -8.35
CA GLY A 51 -2.87 -4.68 -8.98
C GLY A 51 -1.70 -4.63 -8.01
N MET A 52 -0.71 -3.82 -8.33
CA MET A 52 0.52 -3.65 -7.55
C MET A 52 1.01 -2.21 -7.62
N VAL A 53 1.59 -1.72 -6.53
CA VAL A 53 2.17 -0.38 -6.44
C VAL A 53 3.65 -0.48 -6.10
N LYS A 54 4.51 0.22 -6.86
CA LYS A 54 5.91 0.44 -6.52
C LYS A 54 6.00 1.62 -5.57
N LEU A 55 6.66 1.41 -4.43
CA LEU A 55 7.04 2.48 -3.51
C LEU A 55 8.48 2.88 -3.76
N GLY A 56 8.72 4.18 -3.84
CA GLY A 56 10.04 4.73 -4.09
C GLY A 56 10.31 6.01 -3.32
N ALA A 57 11.52 6.53 -3.49
CA ALA A 57 11.89 7.87 -3.10
C ALA A 57 13.04 8.37 -3.98
N LEU A 58 13.24 9.68 -4.04
CA LEU A 58 14.44 10.28 -4.61
C LEU A 58 15.47 10.53 -3.51
N SER A 59 16.71 10.11 -3.75
CA SER A 59 17.85 10.41 -2.87
C SER A 59 18.18 11.90 -2.92
N VAL A 60 18.95 12.39 -1.95
CA VAL A 60 19.49 13.77 -1.96
C VAL A 60 20.39 14.05 -3.17
N HIS A 61 20.88 13.00 -3.84
CA HIS A 61 21.68 13.10 -5.06
C HIS A 61 20.83 12.95 -6.33
N GLY A 62 19.52 12.74 -6.21
CA GLY A 62 18.59 12.58 -7.32
C GLY A 62 18.46 11.14 -7.84
N ASP A 63 19.01 10.15 -7.14
CA ASP A 63 18.88 8.74 -7.52
C ASP A 63 17.50 8.21 -7.13
N GLU A 64 16.89 7.42 -8.01
CA GLU A 64 15.67 6.68 -7.67
C GLU A 64 15.98 5.50 -6.74
N LEU A 65 15.32 5.48 -5.59
CA LEU A 65 15.40 4.40 -4.61
C LEU A 65 14.09 3.61 -4.63
N VAL A 66 14.19 2.28 -4.75
CA VAL A 66 13.05 1.38 -4.57
C VAL A 66 12.95 1.01 -3.10
N LEU A 67 11.82 1.36 -2.49
CA LEU A 67 11.56 1.08 -1.07
C LEU A 67 10.77 -0.21 -0.88
N GLY A 68 9.94 -0.57 -1.87
CA GLY A 68 9.17 -1.81 -1.81
C GLY A 68 8.10 -1.93 -2.88
N LEU A 69 7.37 -3.03 -2.80
CA LEU A 69 6.19 -3.33 -3.59
C LEU A 69 5.02 -3.55 -2.64
N VAL A 70 3.85 -3.06 -3.02
CA VAL A 70 2.61 -3.21 -2.25
C VAL A 70 1.60 -3.93 -3.12
N GLY A 71 1.17 -5.09 -2.64
CA GLY A 71 0.22 -5.97 -3.33
C GLY A 71 -1.19 -5.88 -2.76
N PRO A 72 -2.12 -6.69 -3.28
CA PRO A 72 -3.50 -6.69 -2.83
C PRO A 72 -3.62 -6.96 -1.32
N ASN A 73 -4.49 -6.20 -0.67
CA ASN A 73 -4.76 -6.21 0.76
C ASN A 73 -3.68 -5.59 1.65
N GLU A 74 -2.72 -4.89 1.07
CA GLU A 74 -1.69 -4.18 1.81
C GLU A 74 -1.94 -2.66 1.77
N PRO A 75 -1.89 -1.97 2.92
CA PRO A 75 -2.02 -0.53 2.99
C PRO A 75 -0.70 0.18 2.70
N PHE A 76 -0.76 1.39 2.14
CA PHE A 76 0.39 2.28 1.99
C PHE A 76 -0.05 3.75 2.05
N GLY A 77 0.89 4.67 2.21
CA GLY A 77 0.59 6.09 2.24
C GLY A 77 1.64 6.92 2.98
N ALA A 78 1.58 8.23 2.82
CA ALA A 78 2.47 9.16 3.52
C ALA A 78 2.33 9.09 5.05
N ALA A 79 1.19 8.62 5.57
CA ALA A 79 0.96 8.46 7.00
C ALA A 79 1.86 7.38 7.67
N PHE A 80 2.49 6.49 6.88
CA PHE A 80 3.29 5.38 7.41
C PHE A 80 4.80 5.59 7.34
N THR A 81 5.26 6.74 6.85
CA THR A 81 6.69 6.96 6.60
C THR A 81 7.08 8.41 6.84
N ASN A 82 8.33 8.62 7.27
CA ASN A 82 8.97 9.94 7.32
C ASN A 82 9.97 10.14 6.17
N VAL A 83 10.02 9.22 5.20
CA VAL A 83 10.92 9.32 4.05
C VAL A 83 10.53 10.53 3.19
N GLU A 84 11.51 11.40 2.94
CA GLU A 84 11.34 12.54 2.04
C GLU A 84 11.27 12.08 0.58
N ALA A 85 10.59 12.87 -0.25
CA ALA A 85 10.36 12.56 -1.67
C ALA A 85 9.74 11.16 -1.91
N TYR A 86 8.94 10.67 -0.96
CA TYR A 86 8.23 9.40 -1.07
C TYR A 86 7.24 9.41 -2.23
N GLU A 87 7.31 8.39 -3.08
CA GLU A 87 6.47 8.21 -4.25
C GLU A 87 5.80 6.84 -4.27
N ALA A 88 4.65 6.79 -4.94
CA ALA A 88 3.91 5.57 -5.19
C ALA A 88 3.48 5.55 -6.67
N VAL A 89 3.80 4.48 -7.38
CA VAL A 89 3.49 4.31 -8.81
C VAL A 89 2.70 3.03 -9.02
N ALA A 90 1.53 3.12 -9.65
CA ALA A 90 0.74 1.95 -10.01
C ALA A 90 1.45 1.17 -11.13
N LEU A 91 1.56 -0.16 -10.98
CA LEU A 91 2.21 -1.03 -11.97
C LEU A 91 1.19 -1.82 -12.80
N THR A 92 0.03 -2.15 -12.24
CA THR A 92 -1.00 -2.99 -12.88
C THR A 92 -2.41 -2.59 -12.49
#